data_AF-A0A0H3FSN7-F1
#
_entry.id   AF-A0A0H3FSN7-F1
#
_cell.length_a   1.000
_cell.length_b   1.000
_cell.length_c   1.000
_cell.angle_alpha   90.00
_cell.angle_beta   90.00
_cell.angle_gamma   90.00
#
_symmetry.space_group_name_H-M   'P 1'
#
loop_
_entity.id
_entity.type
_entity.pdbx_description
1 polymer ?
#
loop_
_entity_poly.entity_id
_entity_poly.type
_entity_poly.pdbx_seq_one_letter_code
_entity_poly.pdbx_strand_id
1 'polypeptide(L)'
;MANCLSGDQIRSNGQIILNAQASFAHKSDSIWRINGANPYTADNAYNDISINLSSACSFIEDVLGLDFSLYSLGYYAIKEVGLFEQDDHRAKILIDRLKINWSLSDSISFEGGKINSFPGAFHLKSPASLLTSYYAGFKPTRIYDPKLESAYSESYWGGRLAKEFRDYAFSLTVIPKLASIDKYYESSSNWTANQRANSSEYYLLSYTDYRLVNHRLAANIMLGDSPSLALSDGYNLTPQFVVNVEAALHKTQQWRHFSVEKRNEVLSGLYPSSLYAQNDKKGYELAVGGQYTTDFFSVFGIEYYYQSEGYSKSAWREQADFIRLLSKKTGYSSLDQVLDDYKYLMGSEISNTGNKGMLQGRHYITSWLSLQSIDHSTFQPYLVVNLVDGSSLIGAHFVQPLKGVSEQAETYTGLYSALGSRDSEFALFGETLGVYVGFKYYL
;
A
#
# COMPACT_ATOMS: atom_id res chain seq x y z
N MET A 1 -10.88 19.41 -32.85
CA MET A 1 -10.18 19.21 -31.56
C MET A 1 -10.97 18.26 -30.65
N ALA A 2 -11.21 17.02 -31.10
CA ALA A 2 -11.93 15.99 -30.33
C ALA A 2 -11.43 14.57 -30.68
N ASN A 3 -10.13 14.42 -30.99
CA ASN A 3 -9.57 13.15 -31.47
C ASN A 3 -9.00 12.27 -30.35
N CYS A 4 -8.64 12.82 -29.19
CA CYS A 4 -7.99 12.07 -28.11
C CYS A 4 -8.82 10.94 -27.47
N LEU A 5 -10.13 10.91 -27.72
CA LEU A 5 -11.03 9.85 -27.25
C LEU A 5 -11.65 9.06 -28.42
N SER A 6 -11.15 9.24 -29.65
CA SER A 6 -11.62 8.43 -30.78
C SER A 6 -11.08 7.00 -30.65
N GLY A 7 -11.89 6.03 -31.09
CA GLY A 7 -11.49 4.62 -31.06
C GLY A 7 -10.18 4.34 -31.81
N ASP A 8 -9.90 5.10 -32.87
CA ASP A 8 -8.67 4.94 -33.67
C ASP A 8 -7.41 5.43 -32.95
N GLN A 9 -7.48 6.54 -32.20
CA GLN A 9 -6.34 7.02 -31.40
C GLN A 9 -6.11 6.15 -30.16
N ILE A 10 -7.18 5.68 -29.52
CA ILE A 10 -7.06 4.71 -28.42
C ILE A 10 -6.45 3.41 -28.94
N ARG A 11 -6.78 3.00 -30.16
CA ARG A 11 -6.18 1.80 -30.78
C ARG A 11 -4.73 1.99 -31.18
N SER A 12 -4.31 3.18 -31.60
CA SER A 12 -2.92 3.43 -32.01
C SER A 12 -1.97 3.65 -30.82
N ASN A 13 -2.46 4.27 -29.74
CA ASN A 13 -1.62 4.70 -28.60
C ASN A 13 -2.00 4.01 -27.28
N GLY A 14 -3.03 3.18 -27.29
CA GLY A 14 -3.49 2.46 -26.11
C GLY A 14 -2.75 1.15 -25.91
N GLN A 15 -2.64 0.77 -24.64
CA GLN A 15 -2.16 -0.52 -24.20
C GLN A 15 -3.27 -1.18 -23.39
N ILE A 16 -3.52 -2.45 -23.67
CA ILE A 16 -4.39 -3.28 -22.85
C ILE A 16 -3.53 -4.35 -22.19
N ILE A 17 -3.59 -4.44 -20.86
CA ILE A 17 -2.87 -5.46 -20.09
C ILE A 17 -3.90 -6.34 -19.40
N LEU A 18 -3.86 -7.63 -19.68
CA LEU A 18 -4.67 -8.62 -18.98
C LEU A 18 -3.79 -9.38 -18.00
N ASN A 19 -4.23 -9.45 -16.74
CA ASN A 19 -3.67 -10.36 -15.76
C ASN A 19 -4.74 -11.33 -15.28
N ALA A 20 -4.39 -12.59 -15.15
CA ALA A 20 -5.17 -13.54 -14.39
C ALA A 20 -4.27 -14.35 -13.46
N GLN A 21 -4.78 -14.65 -12.27
CA GLN A 21 -4.03 -15.34 -11.23
C GLN A 21 -4.94 -16.35 -10.53
N ALA A 22 -4.45 -17.56 -10.35
CA ALA A 22 -5.02 -18.52 -9.42
C ALA A 22 -4.13 -18.57 -8.18
N SER A 23 -4.74 -18.51 -7.00
CA SER A 23 -4.03 -18.60 -5.73
C SER A 23 -4.69 -19.59 -4.79
N PHE A 24 -3.89 -20.18 -3.90
CA PHE A 24 -4.34 -20.97 -2.78
C PHE A 24 -3.73 -20.37 -1.51
N ALA A 25 -4.54 -20.20 -0.47
CA ALA A 25 -4.10 -19.70 0.82
C ALA A 25 -4.58 -20.61 1.94
N HIS A 26 -3.64 -20.97 2.81
CA HIS A 26 -3.89 -21.57 4.11
C HIS A 26 -3.73 -20.50 5.19
N LYS A 27 -4.70 -20.42 6.11
CA LYS A 27 -4.68 -19.55 7.29
C LYS A 27 -4.88 -20.39 8.55
N SER A 28 -3.96 -20.26 9.47
CA SER A 28 -4.07 -20.86 10.80
C SER A 28 -5.11 -20.14 11.65
N ASP A 29 -5.40 -20.73 12.81
CA ASP A 29 -6.36 -20.21 13.77
C ASP A 29 -5.90 -18.85 14.35
N SER A 30 -6.74 -17.82 14.16
CA SER A 30 -6.50 -16.47 14.70
C SER A 30 -6.94 -16.34 16.17
N ILE A 31 -6.49 -15.29 16.87
CA ILE A 31 -7.01 -14.95 18.21
C ILE A 31 -8.45 -14.42 18.18
N TRP A 32 -8.92 -14.01 17.00
CA TRP A 32 -10.26 -13.46 16.81
C TRP A 32 -11.30 -14.57 16.85
N ARG A 33 -12.39 -14.33 17.58
CA ARG A 33 -13.58 -15.18 17.57
C ARG A 33 -14.84 -14.33 17.46
N ILE A 34 -15.52 -14.41 16.31
CA ILE A 34 -16.83 -13.78 16.07
C ILE A 34 -17.90 -14.85 16.25
N ASN A 35 -18.91 -14.61 17.09
CA ASN A 35 -19.90 -15.61 17.50
C ASN A 35 -19.28 -16.91 18.08
N GLY A 36 -18.02 -16.83 18.52
CA GLY A 36 -17.21 -17.98 18.97
C GLY A 36 -16.55 -18.81 17.88
N ALA A 37 -16.63 -18.42 16.61
CA ALA A 37 -16.00 -19.10 15.49
C ALA A 37 -14.82 -18.28 14.93
N ASN A 38 -13.90 -18.95 14.21
CA ASN A 38 -12.82 -18.26 13.48
C ASN A 38 -13.45 -17.38 12.39
N PRO A 39 -13.17 -16.07 12.31
CA PRO A 39 -13.76 -15.19 11.29
C PRO A 39 -13.08 -15.31 9.91
N TYR A 40 -12.23 -16.32 9.72
CA TYR A 40 -11.44 -16.57 8.52
C TYR A 40 -11.70 -17.97 7.98
N THR A 41 -11.63 -18.11 6.66
CA THR A 41 -11.66 -19.43 6.01
C THR A 41 -10.25 -20.02 6.01
N ALA A 42 -10.08 -21.18 6.66
CA ALA A 42 -8.76 -21.78 6.88
C ALA A 42 -8.04 -22.19 5.59
N ASP A 43 -8.75 -22.76 4.61
CA ASP A 43 -8.17 -23.17 3.33
C ASP A 43 -9.09 -22.71 2.20
N ASN A 44 -8.59 -21.85 1.32
CA ASN A 44 -9.37 -21.38 0.18
C ASN A 44 -8.49 -21.18 -1.06
N ALA A 45 -9.14 -21.19 -2.21
CA ALA A 45 -8.53 -20.85 -3.48
C ALA A 45 -9.29 -19.69 -4.11
N TYR A 46 -8.55 -18.82 -4.79
CA TYR A 46 -9.05 -17.60 -5.40
C TYR A 46 -8.62 -17.55 -6.85
N ASN A 47 -9.52 -17.03 -7.69
CA ASN A 47 -9.22 -16.67 -9.06
C ASN A 47 -9.41 -15.17 -9.20
N ASP A 48 -8.35 -14.49 -9.60
CA ASP A 48 -8.30 -13.05 -9.77
C ASP A 48 -8.11 -12.71 -11.24
N ILE A 49 -8.79 -11.67 -11.69
CA ILE A 49 -8.63 -11.11 -13.02
C ILE A 49 -8.51 -9.60 -12.93
N SER A 50 -7.61 -9.03 -13.73
CA SER A 50 -7.54 -7.60 -13.96
C SER A 50 -7.36 -7.30 -15.44
N ILE A 51 -8.01 -6.23 -15.89
CA ILE A 51 -7.82 -5.65 -17.21
C ILE A 51 -7.46 -4.19 -16.98
N ASN A 52 -6.27 -3.78 -17.40
CA ASN A 52 -5.86 -2.39 -17.47
C ASN A 52 -6.01 -1.90 -18.91
N LEU A 53 -6.74 -0.81 -19.10
CA LEU A 53 -6.76 -0.04 -20.33
C LEU A 53 -6.09 1.31 -20.04
N SER A 54 -4.97 1.58 -20.71
CA SER A 54 -4.28 2.86 -20.60
C SER A 54 -3.99 3.46 -21.96
N SER A 55 -4.04 4.79 -22.07
CA SER A 55 -3.67 5.49 -23.30
C SER A 55 -3.26 6.93 -22.97
N ALA A 56 -2.48 7.52 -23.88
CA ALA A 56 -2.09 8.92 -23.82
C ALA A 56 -2.31 9.59 -25.18
N CYS A 57 -2.72 10.86 -25.13
CA CYS A 57 -2.92 11.67 -26.32
C CYS A 57 -2.51 13.13 -26.08
N SER A 58 -1.93 13.76 -27.10
CA SER A 58 -1.63 15.19 -27.11
C SER A 58 -2.74 15.95 -27.83
N PHE A 59 -3.42 16.87 -27.14
CA PHE A 59 -4.31 17.85 -27.75
C PHE A 59 -3.53 18.91 -28.54
N ILE A 60 -2.38 19.32 -27.99
CA ILE A 60 -1.38 20.17 -28.62
C ILE A 60 -0.04 19.48 -28.38
N GLU A 61 0.67 19.17 -29.45
CA GLU A 61 1.95 18.46 -29.40
C GLU A 61 2.92 19.15 -28.42
N ASP A 62 3.51 18.36 -27.52
CA ASP A 62 4.42 18.75 -26.44
C ASP A 62 3.94 19.82 -25.44
N VAL A 63 2.73 20.36 -25.62
CA VAL A 63 2.17 21.43 -24.78
C VAL A 63 1.02 20.94 -23.91
N LEU A 64 0.06 20.20 -24.47
CA LEU A 64 -1.16 19.83 -23.73
C LEU A 64 -1.57 18.40 -24.09
N GLY A 65 -1.66 17.54 -23.09
CA GLY A 65 -2.04 16.14 -23.27
C GLY A 65 -2.98 15.62 -22.19
N LEU A 66 -3.60 14.48 -22.49
CA LEU A 66 -4.41 13.67 -21.61
C LEU A 66 -3.75 12.30 -21.46
N ASP A 67 -3.66 11.83 -20.22
CA ASP A 67 -3.15 10.51 -19.88
C ASP A 67 -4.17 9.82 -18.96
N PHE A 68 -4.59 8.62 -19.33
CA PHE A 68 -5.54 7.85 -18.55
C PHE A 68 -5.16 6.37 -18.42
N SER A 69 -5.59 5.77 -17.31
CA SER A 69 -5.51 4.33 -17.02
C SER A 69 -6.73 3.91 -16.21
N LEU A 70 -7.40 2.84 -16.65
CA LEU A 70 -8.60 2.28 -16.06
C LEU A 70 -8.39 0.80 -15.80
N TYR A 71 -8.60 0.38 -14.56
CA TYR A 71 -8.62 -1.02 -14.18
C TYR A 71 -10.05 -1.54 -14.01
N SER A 72 -10.31 -2.71 -14.56
CA SER A 72 -11.42 -3.57 -14.15
C SER A 72 -10.85 -4.77 -13.41
N LEU A 73 -11.31 -4.98 -12.18
CA LEU A 73 -10.84 -6.04 -11.28
C LEU A 73 -11.99 -6.99 -10.97
N GLY A 74 -11.69 -8.27 -10.86
CA GLY A 74 -12.65 -9.28 -10.41
C GLY A 74 -11.95 -10.36 -9.60
N TYR A 75 -12.65 -10.89 -8.59
CA TYR A 75 -12.18 -12.05 -7.86
C TYR A 75 -13.30 -13.07 -7.61
N TYR A 76 -12.91 -14.34 -7.50
CA TYR A 76 -13.81 -15.43 -7.16
C TYR A 76 -13.12 -16.40 -6.18
N ALA A 77 -13.72 -16.61 -5.02
CA ALA A 77 -13.29 -17.60 -4.04
C ALA A 77 -14.04 -18.93 -4.24
N ILE A 78 -13.34 -20.06 -4.16
CA ILE A 78 -13.93 -21.41 -4.30
C ILE A 78 -14.85 -21.74 -3.12
N LYS A 79 -14.41 -21.45 -1.90
CA LYS A 79 -15.23 -21.54 -0.68
C LYS A 79 -15.72 -20.16 -0.28
N GLU A 80 -16.83 -20.13 0.47
CA GLU A 80 -17.28 -18.93 1.15
C GLU A 80 -16.17 -18.36 2.03
N VAL A 81 -16.00 -17.05 1.98
CA VAL A 81 -14.96 -16.34 2.73
C VAL A 81 -15.46 -16.02 4.14
N GLY A 82 -14.53 -15.97 5.10
CA GLY A 82 -14.88 -15.62 6.46
C GLY A 82 -15.36 -14.16 6.59
N LEU A 83 -15.97 -13.86 7.73
CA LEU A 83 -16.56 -12.55 8.01
C LEU A 83 -15.56 -11.38 7.90
N PHE A 84 -14.28 -11.60 8.25
CA PHE A 84 -13.24 -10.58 8.13
C PHE A 84 -12.66 -10.46 6.70
N GLU A 85 -12.98 -11.42 5.83
CA GLU A 85 -12.50 -11.51 4.45
C GLU A 85 -13.57 -11.11 3.41
N GLN A 86 -14.80 -10.91 3.86
CA GLN A 86 -15.92 -10.59 2.99
C GLN A 86 -15.83 -9.14 2.48
N ASP A 87 -15.91 -8.98 1.16
CA ASP A 87 -16.14 -7.70 0.48
C ASP A 87 -17.59 -7.63 -0.02
N ASP A 88 -18.10 -6.40 -0.15
CA ASP A 88 -19.47 -6.16 -0.61
C ASP A 88 -19.64 -6.48 -2.10
N HIS A 89 -18.54 -6.43 -2.85
CA HIS A 89 -18.53 -6.59 -4.30
C HIS A 89 -17.38 -7.51 -4.73
N ARG A 90 -17.65 -8.36 -5.73
CA ARG A 90 -16.66 -9.25 -6.37
C ARG A 90 -16.02 -8.69 -7.64
N ALA A 91 -16.48 -7.53 -8.09
CA ALA A 91 -15.94 -6.81 -9.22
C ALA A 91 -15.82 -5.32 -8.87
N LYS A 92 -14.76 -4.66 -9.33
CA LYS A 92 -14.48 -3.24 -9.10
C LYS A 92 -13.95 -2.59 -10.37
N ILE A 93 -14.27 -1.31 -10.55
CA ILE A 93 -13.67 -0.46 -11.57
C ILE A 93 -12.90 0.65 -10.86
N LEU A 94 -11.65 0.84 -11.25
CA LEU A 94 -10.73 1.82 -10.68
C LEU A 94 -10.21 2.72 -11.79
N ILE A 95 -10.43 4.03 -11.68
CA ILE A 95 -9.70 5.01 -12.48
C ILE A 95 -8.34 5.15 -11.80
N ASP A 96 -7.32 4.44 -12.30
CA ASP A 96 -5.97 4.54 -11.76
C ASP A 96 -5.36 5.89 -12.12
N ARG A 97 -5.54 6.36 -13.35
CA ARG A 97 -5.03 7.66 -13.77
C ARG A 97 -6.01 8.35 -14.70
N LEU A 98 -6.17 9.65 -14.53
CA LEU A 98 -6.89 10.51 -15.46
C LEU A 98 -6.39 11.94 -15.27
N LYS A 99 -5.29 12.29 -15.94
CA LYS A 99 -4.62 13.58 -15.74
C LYS A 99 -4.46 14.34 -17.05
N ILE A 100 -4.66 15.65 -16.97
CA ILE A 100 -4.27 16.60 -17.99
C ILE A 100 -2.86 17.06 -17.66
N ASN A 101 -1.94 16.95 -18.62
CA ASN A 101 -0.57 17.45 -18.52
C ASN A 101 -0.45 18.69 -19.41
N TRP A 102 0.04 19.80 -18.85
CA TRP A 102 0.23 21.07 -19.56
C TRP A 102 1.64 21.61 -19.33
N SER A 103 2.45 21.64 -20.38
CA SER A 103 3.76 22.31 -20.42
C SER A 103 3.55 23.80 -20.64
N LEU A 104 3.79 24.61 -19.61
CA LEU A 104 3.69 26.07 -19.68
C LEU A 104 4.96 26.71 -20.27
N SER A 105 6.10 26.04 -20.11
CA SER A 105 7.40 26.36 -20.72
C SER A 105 8.30 25.12 -20.65
N ASP A 106 9.50 25.19 -21.23
CA ASP A 106 10.51 24.10 -21.20
C ASP A 106 10.87 23.61 -19.78
N SER A 107 10.64 24.45 -18.77
CA SER A 107 10.97 24.15 -17.36
C SER A 107 9.77 24.08 -16.44
N ILE A 108 8.55 24.41 -16.90
CA ILE A 108 7.36 24.52 -16.04
C ILE A 108 6.25 23.64 -16.60
N SER A 109 5.76 22.72 -15.77
CA SER A 109 4.65 21.84 -16.11
C SER A 109 3.55 21.87 -15.05
N PHE A 110 2.32 21.70 -15.49
CA PHE A 110 1.13 21.57 -14.65
C PHE A 110 0.45 20.23 -14.95
N GLU A 111 0.08 19.49 -13.91
CA GLU A 111 -0.74 18.28 -13.99
C GLU A 111 -2.02 18.50 -13.18
N GLY A 112 -3.17 18.07 -13.71
CA GLY A 112 -4.45 18.18 -13.01
C GLY A 112 -5.37 17.01 -13.30
N GLY A 113 -6.02 16.48 -12.27
CA GLY A 113 -6.96 15.36 -12.38
C GLY A 113 -6.68 14.30 -11.33
N LYS A 114 -6.77 13.03 -11.73
CA LYS A 114 -6.50 11.86 -10.89
C LYS A 114 -5.05 11.40 -11.09
N ILE A 115 -4.23 11.59 -10.05
CA ILE A 115 -2.77 11.53 -10.08
C ILE A 115 -2.28 10.52 -9.02
N ASN A 116 -1.27 9.74 -9.39
CA ASN A 116 -0.66 8.75 -8.51
C ASN A 116 0.34 9.43 -7.56
N SER A 117 0.45 8.94 -6.33
CA SER A 117 1.56 9.32 -5.46
C SER A 117 2.87 8.77 -6.02
N PHE A 118 3.96 9.51 -5.82
CA PHE A 118 5.29 9.04 -6.19
C PHE A 118 5.82 8.13 -5.09
N PRO A 119 6.23 6.88 -5.41
CA PRO A 119 6.91 6.06 -4.44
C PRO A 119 8.26 6.69 -4.07
N GLY A 120 8.66 6.56 -2.81
CA GLY A 120 9.97 7.00 -2.35
C GLY A 120 11.06 5.94 -2.55
N ALA A 121 12.22 6.10 -1.89
CA ALA A 121 13.40 5.29 -2.18
C ALA A 121 13.47 3.95 -1.42
N PHE A 122 12.46 3.63 -0.62
CA PHE A 122 12.42 2.46 0.26
C PHE A 122 11.35 1.47 -0.19
N HIS A 123 11.69 0.18 -0.24
CA HIS A 123 10.78 -0.91 -0.58
C HIS A 123 9.67 -1.11 0.45
N LEU A 124 9.97 -0.98 1.74
CA LEU A 124 8.96 -1.19 2.80
C LEU A 124 8.02 0.01 2.95
N LYS A 125 8.60 1.16 3.27
CA LYS A 125 7.91 2.44 3.46
C LYS A 125 8.95 3.55 3.45
N SER A 126 8.70 4.59 2.67
CA SER A 126 9.56 5.77 2.57
C SER A 126 9.04 6.88 3.49
N PRO A 127 9.83 7.32 4.51
CA PRO A 127 9.51 8.52 5.27
C PRO A 127 9.39 9.78 4.41
N ALA A 128 10.11 9.87 3.29
CA ALA A 128 10.04 11.02 2.39
C ALA A 128 8.76 11.07 1.56
N SER A 129 8.08 9.92 1.36
CA SER A 129 6.78 9.84 0.70
C SER A 129 5.64 10.18 1.66
N LEU A 130 5.43 11.48 1.88
CA LEU A 130 4.40 11.99 2.79
C LEU A 130 2.96 11.74 2.32
N LEU A 131 2.76 11.44 1.04
CA LEU A 131 1.44 11.11 0.50
C LEU A 131 1.21 9.60 0.53
N THR A 132 0.12 9.20 1.17
CA THR A 132 -0.32 7.81 1.25
C THR A 132 -1.77 7.71 0.84
N SER A 133 -2.10 6.72 0.03
CA SER A 133 -3.47 6.33 -0.30
C SER A 133 -3.78 4.94 0.24
N TYR A 134 -5.07 4.61 0.35
CA TYR A 134 -5.49 3.29 0.75
C TYR A 134 -5.45 2.30 -0.42
N TYR A 135 -5.14 1.05 -0.12
CA TYR A 135 -5.28 -0.07 -1.04
C TYR A 135 -6.72 -0.15 -1.59
N ALA A 136 -6.82 -0.29 -2.91
CA ALA A 136 -8.08 -0.28 -3.66
C ALA A 136 -8.59 -1.69 -4.05
N GLY A 137 -7.86 -2.74 -3.67
CA GLY A 137 -8.18 -4.11 -4.05
C GLY A 137 -9.26 -4.78 -3.20
N PHE A 138 -9.18 -6.10 -3.15
CA PHE A 138 -10.09 -6.96 -2.39
C PHE A 138 -9.43 -7.40 -1.08
N LYS A 139 -10.20 -7.62 -0.01
CA LYS A 139 -9.66 -8.11 1.26
C LYS A 139 -9.01 -9.49 1.19
N PRO A 140 -9.60 -10.51 0.54
CA PRO A 140 -9.11 -11.87 0.66
C PRO A 140 -7.92 -12.17 -0.25
N THR A 141 -7.68 -11.35 -1.27
CA THR A 141 -6.74 -11.67 -2.34
C THR A 141 -6.15 -10.42 -2.98
N ARG A 142 -5.01 -10.58 -3.65
CA ARG A 142 -4.34 -9.56 -4.44
C ARG A 142 -3.72 -10.20 -5.68
N ILE A 143 -3.62 -9.43 -6.76
CA ILE A 143 -2.79 -9.80 -7.91
C ILE A 143 -1.38 -9.31 -7.63
N TYR A 144 -0.41 -10.23 -7.66
CA TYR A 144 0.99 -9.92 -7.44
C TYR A 144 1.63 -9.45 -8.75
N ASP A 145 2.35 -8.34 -8.71
CA ASP A 145 3.16 -7.85 -9.83
C ASP A 145 4.65 -8.19 -9.61
N PRO A 146 5.44 -8.40 -10.68
CA PRO A 146 6.89 -8.56 -10.65
C PRO A 146 7.66 -7.55 -9.81
N LYS A 147 7.12 -6.35 -9.56
CA LYS A 147 7.79 -5.36 -8.70
C LYS A 147 7.57 -5.58 -7.21
N LEU A 148 6.87 -6.63 -6.80
CA LEU A 148 6.42 -6.88 -5.42
C LEU A 148 5.50 -5.77 -4.87
N GLU A 149 5.12 -4.82 -5.71
CA GLU A 149 4.14 -3.78 -5.40
C GLU A 149 2.74 -4.34 -5.57
N SER A 150 1.79 -3.73 -4.87
CA SER A 150 0.38 -3.99 -5.14
C SER A 150 0.08 -3.58 -6.58
N ALA A 151 -0.52 -4.47 -7.37
CA ALA A 151 -0.84 -4.18 -8.78
C ALA A 151 -1.79 -2.97 -8.97
N TYR A 152 -2.40 -2.49 -7.88
CA TYR A 152 -3.29 -1.33 -7.85
C TYR A 152 -3.25 -0.65 -6.47
N SER A 153 -2.99 0.65 -6.47
CA SER A 153 -3.19 1.57 -5.34
C SER A 153 -4.22 2.63 -5.77
N GLU A 154 -4.98 3.19 -4.82
CA GLU A 154 -5.88 4.29 -5.18
C GLU A 154 -5.05 5.55 -5.48
N SER A 155 -5.45 6.29 -6.50
CA SER A 155 -4.88 7.60 -6.82
C SER A 155 -5.79 8.74 -6.36
N TYR A 156 -5.22 9.91 -6.14
CA TYR A 156 -5.93 11.05 -5.58
C TYR A 156 -6.35 12.04 -6.67
N TRP A 157 -7.47 12.72 -6.46
CA TRP A 157 -7.80 13.92 -7.20
C TRP A 157 -6.95 15.07 -6.70
N GLY A 158 -6.32 15.83 -7.59
CA GLY A 158 -5.48 16.95 -7.21
C GLY A 158 -4.86 17.66 -8.41
N GLY A 159 -3.93 18.55 -8.11
CA GLY A 159 -3.11 19.25 -9.11
C GLY A 159 -1.67 19.37 -8.65
N ARG A 160 -0.74 19.37 -9.61
CA ARG A 160 0.69 19.52 -9.37
C ARG A 160 1.27 20.57 -10.31
N LEU A 161 1.99 21.53 -9.77
CA LEU A 161 2.80 22.47 -10.53
C LEU A 161 4.27 22.13 -10.27
N ALA A 162 5.04 21.82 -11.31
CA ALA A 162 6.45 21.52 -11.21
C ALA A 162 7.29 22.53 -11.99
N LYS A 163 8.49 22.82 -11.47
CA LYS A 163 9.51 23.60 -12.13
C LYS A 163 10.86 22.89 -12.03
N GLU A 164 11.39 22.52 -13.19
CA GLU A 164 12.65 21.80 -13.33
C GLU A 164 13.76 22.75 -13.77
N PHE A 165 14.88 22.74 -13.06
CA PHE A 165 16.10 23.41 -13.46
C PHE A 165 17.18 22.34 -13.71
N ARG A 166 18.32 22.75 -14.29
CA ARG A 166 19.42 21.83 -14.60
C ARG A 166 19.86 21.00 -13.40
N ASP A 167 19.99 21.64 -12.23
CA ASP A 167 20.61 21.02 -11.05
C ASP A 167 19.66 20.91 -9.85
N TYR A 168 18.39 21.31 -9.98
CA TYR A 168 17.39 21.20 -8.91
C TYR A 168 15.95 21.28 -9.45
N ALA A 169 15.01 20.78 -8.66
CA ALA A 169 13.59 20.69 -9.01
C ALA A 169 12.70 21.20 -7.86
N PHE A 170 11.58 21.82 -8.21
CA PHE A 170 10.53 22.19 -7.27
C PHE A 170 9.18 21.66 -7.75
N SER A 171 8.34 21.17 -6.84
CA SER A 171 6.93 20.95 -7.17
C SER A 171 5.99 21.25 -6.01
N LEU A 172 4.83 21.82 -6.34
CA LEU A 172 3.72 22.04 -5.43
C LEU A 172 2.57 21.14 -5.85
N THR A 173 2.15 20.23 -4.97
CA THR A 173 1.00 19.36 -5.15
C THR A 173 -0.11 19.76 -4.19
N VAL A 174 -1.34 19.85 -4.68
CA VAL A 174 -2.54 20.18 -3.90
C VAL A 174 -3.55 19.05 -4.03
N ILE A 175 -4.04 18.57 -2.89
CA ILE A 175 -5.03 17.50 -2.79
C ILE A 175 -6.20 18.03 -1.94
N PRO A 176 -7.36 18.29 -2.54
CA PRO A 176 -8.53 18.70 -1.78
C PRO A 176 -9.15 17.53 -1.02
N LYS A 177 -9.77 17.85 0.12
CA LYS A 177 -10.66 16.93 0.81
C LYS A 177 -12.00 16.86 0.07
N LEU A 178 -12.31 15.69 -0.49
CA LEU A 178 -13.54 15.45 -1.25
C LEU A 178 -14.53 14.52 -0.52
N ALA A 179 -14.08 13.85 0.55
CA ALA A 179 -14.91 12.98 1.36
C ALA A 179 -14.43 12.92 2.82
N SER A 180 -15.24 12.36 3.71
CA SER A 180 -14.84 11.94 5.05
C SER A 180 -15.01 10.43 5.22
N ILE A 181 -14.16 9.83 6.05
CA ILE A 181 -14.32 8.44 6.48
C ILE A 181 -15.18 8.47 7.74
N ASP A 182 -16.43 8.04 7.60
CA ASP A 182 -17.38 8.00 8.72
C ASP A 182 -17.57 6.57 9.25
N LYS A 183 -17.18 5.56 8.46
CA LYS A 183 -17.40 4.14 8.73
C LYS A 183 -16.09 3.37 8.92
N TYR A 184 -15.40 3.65 10.01
CA TYR A 184 -14.14 2.96 10.36
C TYR A 184 -14.31 1.46 10.69
N TYR A 185 -15.54 1.03 10.96
CA TYR A 185 -15.87 -0.38 11.16
C TYR A 185 -15.92 -1.17 9.83
N GLU A 186 -15.97 -0.49 8.68
CA GLU A 186 -15.82 -1.11 7.36
C GLU A 186 -14.34 -1.08 6.93
N SER A 187 -13.93 -2.09 6.18
CA SER A 187 -12.62 -2.11 5.52
C SER A 187 -12.56 -1.08 4.38
N SER A 188 -11.38 -0.53 4.13
CA SER A 188 -11.10 0.45 3.07
C SER A 188 -11.42 -0.06 1.67
N SER A 189 -11.43 -1.38 1.49
CA SER A 189 -11.87 -2.05 0.25
C SER A 189 -13.33 -1.75 -0.11
N ASN A 190 -14.19 -1.50 0.88
CA ASN A 190 -15.61 -1.18 0.68
C ASN A 190 -15.89 0.33 0.63
N TRP A 191 -14.91 1.17 0.95
CA TRP A 191 -15.06 2.63 0.85
C TRP A 191 -15.15 3.09 -0.60
N THR A 192 -15.64 4.31 -0.80
CA THR A 192 -15.58 4.98 -2.11
C THR A 192 -14.15 5.38 -2.46
N ALA A 193 -13.87 5.59 -3.76
CA ALA A 193 -12.56 6.05 -4.21
C ALA A 193 -12.11 7.36 -3.53
N ASN A 194 -13.03 8.32 -3.38
CA ASN A 194 -12.72 9.60 -2.72
C ASN A 194 -12.44 9.44 -1.22
N GLN A 195 -13.06 8.47 -0.54
CA GLN A 195 -12.72 8.16 0.85
C GLN A 195 -11.32 7.54 0.99
N ARG A 196 -10.91 6.72 0.01
CA ARG A 196 -9.57 6.10 -0.02
C ARG A 196 -8.43 7.04 -0.42
N ALA A 197 -8.70 8.14 -1.15
CA ALA A 197 -7.63 8.99 -1.67
C ALA A 197 -7.77 10.50 -1.41
N ASN A 198 -8.96 10.97 -1.01
CA ASN A 198 -9.26 12.39 -0.78
C ASN A 198 -10.03 12.59 0.55
N SER A 199 -9.76 11.75 1.56
CA SER A 199 -10.35 11.88 2.91
C SER A 199 -9.74 13.00 3.75
N SER A 200 -8.63 13.57 3.29
CA SER A 200 -7.88 14.64 3.93
C SER A 200 -7.42 15.68 2.92
N GLU A 201 -7.21 16.90 3.41
CA GLU A 201 -6.64 18.00 2.63
C GLU A 201 -5.12 18.07 2.81
N TYR A 202 -4.38 18.16 1.70
CA TYR A 202 -2.93 18.25 1.71
C TYR A 202 -2.38 19.27 0.72
N TYR A 203 -1.34 19.98 1.16
CA TYR A 203 -0.49 20.83 0.33
C TYR A 203 0.95 20.37 0.48
N LEU A 204 1.53 19.77 -0.55
CA LEU A 204 2.89 19.23 -0.53
C LEU A 204 3.81 20.11 -1.39
N LEU A 205 4.83 20.68 -0.76
CA LEU A 205 5.95 21.32 -1.44
C LEU A 205 7.16 20.38 -1.41
N SER A 206 7.68 20.05 -2.59
CA SER A 206 8.84 19.19 -2.78
C SER A 206 9.98 19.96 -3.42
N TYR A 207 11.19 19.74 -2.92
CA TYR A 207 12.45 20.24 -3.46
C TYR A 207 13.40 19.07 -3.66
N THR A 208 14.13 19.04 -4.78
CA THR A 208 15.22 18.08 -5.01
C THR A 208 16.45 18.81 -5.54
N ASP A 209 17.64 18.46 -5.05
CA ASP A 209 18.92 19.06 -5.42
C ASP A 209 19.89 17.97 -5.90
N TYR A 210 20.55 18.25 -7.03
CA TYR A 210 21.52 17.38 -7.70
C TYR A 210 22.93 18.00 -7.78
N ARG A 211 23.16 19.17 -7.18
CA ARG A 211 24.42 19.91 -7.28
C ARG A 211 25.58 19.22 -6.58
N LEU A 212 25.30 18.43 -5.55
CA LEU A 212 26.30 17.67 -4.82
C LEU A 212 26.59 16.36 -5.56
N VAL A 213 27.84 16.17 -5.99
CA VAL A 213 28.26 15.01 -6.78
C VAL A 213 27.89 13.71 -6.05
N ASN A 214 27.26 12.78 -6.76
CA ASN A 214 26.80 11.48 -6.27
C ASN A 214 25.66 11.52 -5.23
N HIS A 215 25.16 12.70 -4.87
CA HIS A 215 24.05 12.86 -3.93
C HIS A 215 22.78 13.32 -4.66
N ARG A 216 21.64 12.87 -4.15
CA ARG A 216 20.31 13.35 -4.50
C ARG A 216 19.61 13.73 -3.20
N LEU A 217 19.64 15.01 -2.88
CA LEU A 217 19.00 15.55 -1.68
C LEU A 217 17.56 15.90 -2.00
N ALA A 218 16.61 15.57 -1.12
CA ALA A 218 15.25 16.08 -1.23
C ALA A 218 14.69 16.57 0.09
N ALA A 219 13.78 17.53 0.01
CA ALA A 219 13.02 18.05 1.14
C ALA A 219 11.55 18.16 0.76
N ASN A 220 10.68 17.61 1.60
CA ASN A 220 9.24 17.57 1.40
C ASN A 220 8.55 18.21 2.60
N ILE A 221 7.70 19.21 2.36
CA ILE A 221 6.89 19.87 3.39
C ILE A 221 5.42 19.66 3.04
N MET A 222 4.70 18.94 3.90
CA MET A 222 3.27 18.75 3.79
C MET A 222 2.54 19.61 4.82
N LEU A 223 1.54 20.36 4.38
CA LEU A 223 0.60 21.12 5.19
C LEU A 223 -0.82 20.59 4.96
N GLY A 224 -1.79 21.09 5.74
CA GLY A 224 -3.18 20.61 5.74
C GLY A 224 -3.51 19.83 7.01
N ASP A 225 -4.21 18.71 6.88
CA ASP A 225 -4.70 17.90 8.01
C ASP A 225 -3.57 17.22 8.81
N SER A 226 -2.42 16.94 8.16
CA SER A 226 -1.28 16.23 8.77
C SER A 226 0.05 16.93 8.49
N PRO A 227 0.35 18.06 9.15
CA PRO A 227 1.57 18.81 8.88
C PRO A 227 2.83 17.98 9.15
N SER A 228 3.68 17.85 8.14
CA SER A 228 4.85 16.98 8.15
C SER A 228 6.02 17.58 7.38
N LEU A 229 7.24 17.26 7.79
CA LEU A 229 8.49 17.61 7.11
C LEU A 229 9.28 16.34 6.91
N ALA A 230 9.79 16.09 5.71
CA ALA A 230 10.69 14.99 5.45
C ALA A 230 11.93 15.44 4.66
N LEU A 231 13.04 14.77 4.94
CA LEU A 231 14.33 14.96 4.29
C LEU A 231 14.82 13.61 3.78
N SER A 232 15.45 13.61 2.61
CA SER A 232 16.08 12.42 2.03
C SER A 232 17.45 12.75 1.45
N ASP A 233 18.35 11.77 1.52
CA ASP A 233 19.60 11.75 0.78
C ASP A 233 19.78 10.35 0.16
N GLY A 234 19.83 10.31 -1.16
CA GLY A 234 20.26 9.14 -1.92
C GLY A 234 21.70 9.34 -2.39
N TYR A 235 22.62 8.50 -1.94
CA TYR A 235 24.04 8.62 -2.21
C TYR A 235 24.60 7.40 -2.93
N ASN A 236 25.24 7.63 -4.08
CA ASN A 236 25.95 6.61 -4.84
C ASN A 236 27.40 6.51 -4.34
N LEU A 237 27.68 5.55 -3.45
CA LEU A 237 29.05 5.22 -3.02
C LEU A 237 29.90 4.74 -4.20
N THR A 238 29.30 3.91 -5.05
CA THR A 238 29.83 3.47 -6.35
C THR A 238 28.68 3.44 -7.36
N PRO A 239 28.94 3.29 -8.68
CA PRO A 239 27.87 3.10 -9.65
C PRO A 239 26.97 1.88 -9.38
N GLN A 240 27.46 0.92 -8.59
CA GLN A 240 26.77 -0.32 -8.24
C GLN A 240 26.14 -0.28 -6.84
N PHE A 241 26.54 0.65 -5.96
CA PHE A 241 26.11 0.68 -4.56
C PHE A 241 25.47 2.02 -4.19
N VAL A 242 24.18 1.97 -3.88
CA VAL A 242 23.36 3.14 -3.52
C VAL A 242 22.94 3.01 -2.07
N VAL A 243 23.07 4.09 -1.30
CA VAL A 243 22.59 4.21 0.08
C VAL A 243 21.52 5.28 0.13
N ASN A 244 20.41 4.98 0.79
CA ASN A 244 19.33 5.93 1.02
C ASN A 244 19.17 6.16 2.52
N VAL A 245 19.04 7.43 2.89
CA VAL A 245 18.69 7.85 4.26
C VAL A 245 17.52 8.81 4.16
N GLU A 246 16.44 8.47 4.87
CA GLU A 246 15.23 9.28 4.91
C GLU A 246 14.78 9.50 6.35
N ALA A 247 14.33 10.71 6.66
CA ALA A 247 13.75 11.03 7.95
C ALA A 247 12.52 11.91 7.78
N ALA A 248 11.50 11.69 8.59
CA ALA A 248 10.29 12.50 8.62
C ALA A 248 9.93 12.91 10.04
N LEU A 249 9.35 14.10 10.16
CA LEU A 249 8.81 14.68 11.39
C LEU A 249 7.35 15.00 11.13
N HIS A 250 6.48 14.47 11.98
CA HIS A 250 5.04 14.63 11.90
C HIS A 250 4.56 15.44 13.11
N LYS A 251 3.74 16.47 12.86
CA LYS A 251 3.17 17.28 13.95
C LYS A 251 2.08 16.52 14.70
N THR A 252 1.32 15.69 13.99
CA THR A 252 0.18 14.91 14.49
C THR A 252 0.35 13.44 14.08
N GLN A 253 -0.34 12.53 14.78
CA GLN A 253 -0.24 11.11 14.47
C GLN A 253 -0.76 10.81 13.06
N GLN A 254 -0.11 9.89 12.33
CA GLN A 254 -0.48 9.58 10.94
C GLN A 254 -1.68 8.63 10.81
N TRP A 255 -2.02 7.93 11.90
CA TRP A 255 -3.12 6.98 12.01
C TRP A 255 -3.66 6.92 13.45
N ARG A 256 -4.80 6.26 13.66
CA ARG A 256 -5.51 6.22 14.95
C ARG A 256 -4.97 5.06 15.82
N HIS A 257 -4.68 5.31 17.08
CA HIS A 257 -4.15 4.31 18.01
C HIS A 257 -5.19 3.80 19.00
N PHE A 258 -5.01 2.56 19.44
CA PHE A 258 -5.84 1.93 20.47
C PHE A 258 -5.75 2.73 21.78
N SER A 259 -6.91 3.13 22.31
CA SER A 259 -7.00 3.96 23.51
C SER A 259 -7.28 3.12 24.74
N VAL A 260 -6.39 3.23 25.72
CA VAL A 260 -6.51 2.61 27.04
C VAL A 260 -7.73 3.14 27.80
N GLU A 261 -8.04 4.42 27.64
CA GLU A 261 -9.19 5.08 28.27
C GLU A 261 -10.49 4.49 27.75
N LYS A 262 -10.66 4.43 26.43
CA LYS A 262 -11.84 3.85 25.76
C LYS A 262 -12.00 2.36 26.05
N ARG A 263 -10.88 1.63 26.17
CA ARG A 263 -10.90 0.25 26.67
C ARG A 263 -11.48 0.19 28.08
N ASN A 264 -11.00 1.02 29.00
CA ASN A 264 -11.49 1.03 30.38
C ASN A 264 -12.97 1.42 30.47
N GLU A 265 -13.44 2.31 29.61
CA GLU A 265 -14.87 2.62 29.46
C GLU A 265 -15.67 1.35 29.13
N VAL A 266 -15.26 0.57 28.12
CA VAL A 266 -15.90 -0.73 27.79
C VAL A 266 -15.88 -1.68 28.97
N LEU A 267 -14.74 -1.80 29.66
CA LEU A 267 -14.62 -2.67 30.84
C LEU A 267 -15.49 -2.21 32.02
N SER A 268 -15.83 -0.92 32.08
CA SER A 268 -16.73 -0.35 33.08
C SER A 268 -18.22 -0.41 32.71
N GLY A 269 -18.55 -0.95 31.53
CA GLY A 269 -19.93 -1.05 31.03
C GLY A 269 -20.42 0.18 30.26
N LEU A 270 -19.51 1.08 29.86
CA LEU A 270 -19.78 2.18 28.94
C LEU A 270 -19.51 1.74 27.50
N TYR A 271 -20.19 2.34 26.53
CA TYR A 271 -20.11 1.94 25.12
C TYR A 271 -19.61 3.09 24.25
N PRO A 272 -18.29 3.36 24.21
CA PRO A 272 -17.75 4.39 23.34
C PRO A 272 -17.96 4.04 21.86
N SER A 273 -18.20 5.07 21.05
CA SER A 273 -18.41 4.94 19.60
C SER A 273 -17.16 4.53 18.82
N SER A 274 -15.98 4.56 19.44
CA SER A 274 -14.73 4.10 18.82
C SER A 274 -13.71 3.74 19.89
N LEU A 275 -12.90 2.71 19.63
CA LEU A 275 -11.78 2.27 20.48
C LEU A 275 -10.44 2.90 20.10
N TYR A 276 -10.37 3.55 18.93
CA TYR A 276 -9.15 4.17 18.42
C TYR A 276 -9.30 5.69 18.40
N ALA A 277 -8.19 6.40 18.55
CA ALA A 277 -8.15 7.85 18.48
C ALA A 277 -6.81 8.31 17.90
N GLN A 278 -6.85 9.38 17.12
CA GLN A 278 -5.67 10.10 16.69
C GLN A 278 -5.44 11.24 17.69
N ASN A 279 -4.24 11.32 18.25
CA ASN A 279 -3.86 12.37 19.19
C ASN A 279 -2.96 13.40 18.50
N ASP A 280 -2.99 14.64 19.01
CA ASP A 280 -2.05 15.71 18.66
C ASP A 280 -0.68 15.45 19.32
N LYS A 281 -0.04 14.37 18.88
CA LYS A 281 1.29 13.96 19.33
C LYS A 281 2.26 13.98 18.16
N LYS A 282 3.43 14.57 18.39
CA LYS A 282 4.52 14.58 17.43
C LYS A 282 5.06 13.17 17.20
N GLY A 283 5.31 12.84 15.95
CA GLY A 283 5.94 11.60 15.51
C GLY A 283 7.20 11.85 14.71
N TYR A 284 8.06 10.85 14.63
CA TYR A 284 9.20 10.85 13.73
C TYR A 284 9.40 9.45 13.14
N GLU A 285 9.84 9.44 11.88
CA GLU A 285 10.18 8.25 11.13
C GLU A 285 11.63 8.37 10.65
N LEU A 286 12.33 7.24 10.57
CA LEU A 286 13.69 7.15 10.08
C LEU A 286 13.82 5.86 9.28
N ALA A 287 14.41 5.96 8.09
CA ALA A 287 14.75 4.81 7.28
C ALA A 287 16.18 4.93 6.76
N VAL A 288 16.91 3.83 6.82
CA VAL A 288 18.28 3.73 6.29
C VAL A 288 18.38 2.42 5.53
N GLY A 289 18.84 2.47 4.29
CA GLY A 289 18.92 1.29 3.44
C GLY A 289 20.05 1.39 2.44
N GLY A 290 20.43 0.24 1.91
CA GLY A 290 21.42 0.15 0.85
C GLY A 290 21.03 -0.91 -0.15
N GLN A 291 21.32 -0.65 -1.42
CA GLN A 291 21.17 -1.61 -2.50
C GLN A 291 22.47 -1.75 -3.29
N TYR A 292 22.76 -2.98 -3.70
CA TYR A 292 23.87 -3.34 -4.56
C TYR A 292 23.34 -3.96 -5.85
N THR A 293 23.78 -3.43 -6.98
CA THR A 293 23.47 -3.95 -8.32
C THR A 293 24.73 -4.54 -8.94
N THR A 294 24.67 -5.82 -9.27
CA THR A 294 25.76 -6.54 -9.96
C THR A 294 25.85 -6.15 -11.43
N ASP A 295 26.96 -6.52 -12.08
CA ASP A 295 27.14 -6.35 -13.54
C ASP A 295 26.13 -7.15 -14.38
N PHE A 296 25.50 -8.18 -13.79
CA PHE A 296 24.43 -8.97 -14.41
C PHE A 296 23.03 -8.47 -14.01
N PHE A 297 22.92 -7.20 -13.61
CA PHE A 297 21.66 -6.53 -13.21
C PHE A 297 20.89 -7.19 -12.06
N SER A 298 21.52 -8.12 -11.32
CA SER A 298 20.94 -8.66 -10.10
C SER A 298 21.07 -7.66 -8.96
N VAL A 299 19.99 -7.44 -8.21
CA VAL A 299 19.90 -6.44 -7.14
C VAL A 299 19.78 -7.12 -5.78
N PHE A 300 20.48 -6.59 -4.79
CA PHE A 300 20.49 -7.04 -3.40
C PHE A 300 20.21 -5.82 -2.53
N GLY A 301 19.24 -5.87 -1.63
CA GLY A 301 18.90 -4.74 -0.79
C GLY A 301 18.56 -5.10 0.63
N ILE A 302 18.88 -4.17 1.53
CA ILE A 302 18.51 -4.22 2.94
C ILE A 302 18.13 -2.83 3.42
N GLU A 303 17.07 -2.77 4.22
CA GLU A 303 16.52 -1.55 4.80
C GLU A 303 16.20 -1.78 6.27
N TYR A 304 16.49 -0.76 7.08
CA TYR A 304 15.96 -0.62 8.42
C TYR A 304 14.99 0.55 8.45
N TYR A 305 13.81 0.31 9.01
CA TYR A 305 12.78 1.33 9.17
C TYR A 305 12.38 1.44 10.65
N TYR A 306 12.24 2.69 11.10
CA TYR A 306 11.81 3.06 12.43
C TYR A 306 10.66 4.08 12.37
N GLN A 307 9.69 3.91 13.26
CA GLN A 307 8.68 4.93 13.55
C GLN A 307 8.41 5.05 15.04
N SER A 308 8.30 6.27 15.54
CA SER A 308 8.00 6.52 16.95
C SER A 308 6.55 6.23 17.33
N GLU A 309 5.64 6.33 16.36
CA GLU A 309 4.20 6.13 16.56
C GLU A 309 3.79 4.65 16.62
N GLY A 310 4.65 3.74 16.16
CA GLY A 310 4.38 2.31 16.23
C GLY A 310 4.16 1.82 17.67
N TYR A 311 3.41 0.74 17.83
CA TYR A 311 3.22 0.08 19.11
C TYR A 311 4.53 -0.48 19.64
N SER A 312 4.80 -0.14 20.90
CA SER A 312 5.80 -0.86 21.68
C SER A 312 5.29 -2.25 22.04
N LYS A 313 6.19 -3.13 22.48
CA LYS A 313 5.84 -4.49 22.91
C LYS A 313 4.75 -4.52 24.00
N SER A 314 4.76 -3.58 24.93
CA SER A 314 3.74 -3.50 25.99
C SER A 314 2.40 -3.01 25.45
N ALA A 315 2.39 -1.97 24.61
CA ALA A 315 1.17 -1.44 24.02
C ALA A 315 0.50 -2.47 23.09
N TRP A 316 1.31 -3.21 22.33
CA TRP A 316 0.82 -4.29 21.48
C TRP A 316 0.17 -5.42 22.28
N ARG A 317 0.84 -5.85 23.37
CA ARG A 317 0.27 -6.85 24.30
C ARG A 317 -1.05 -6.39 24.89
N GLU A 318 -1.14 -5.12 25.29
CA GLU A 318 -2.36 -4.54 25.85
C GLU A 318 -3.54 -4.61 24.87
N GLN A 319 -3.29 -4.33 23.59
CA GLN A 319 -4.28 -4.48 22.53
C GLN A 319 -4.65 -5.97 22.31
N ALA A 320 -3.66 -6.85 22.22
CA ALA A 320 -3.89 -8.29 22.02
C ALA A 320 -4.66 -8.94 23.20
N ASP A 321 -4.37 -8.55 24.44
CA ASP A 321 -5.07 -9.04 25.62
C ASP A 321 -6.53 -8.56 25.65
N PHE A 322 -6.80 -7.34 25.19
CA PHE A 322 -8.17 -6.88 25.03
C PHE A 322 -8.92 -7.67 23.94
N ILE A 323 -8.30 -7.95 22.79
CA ILE A 323 -8.89 -8.80 21.74
C ILE A 323 -9.22 -10.20 22.29
N ARG A 324 -8.32 -10.79 23.07
CA ARG A 324 -8.55 -12.08 23.74
C ARG A 324 -9.72 -12.02 24.71
N LEU A 325 -9.84 -10.93 25.47
CA LEU A 325 -10.94 -10.73 26.41
C LEU A 325 -12.28 -10.66 25.67
N LEU A 326 -12.37 -9.81 24.62
CA LEU A 326 -13.58 -9.70 23.80
C LEU A 326 -13.95 -11.06 23.20
N SER A 327 -12.97 -11.86 22.80
CA SER A 327 -13.16 -13.15 22.12
C SER A 327 -13.63 -14.29 23.03
N LYS A 328 -13.75 -14.08 24.35
CA LYS A 328 -14.36 -15.04 25.28
C LYS A 328 -15.88 -14.92 25.26
N LYS A 329 -16.59 -16.05 25.18
CA LYS A 329 -18.04 -16.07 25.33
C LYS A 329 -18.42 -15.75 26.77
N THR A 330 -19.37 -14.83 26.95
CA THR A 330 -19.94 -14.50 28.25
C THR A 330 -21.14 -15.37 28.58
N GLY A 331 -21.80 -15.95 27.56
CA GLY A 331 -23.03 -16.73 27.70
C GLY A 331 -24.31 -15.88 27.62
N TYR A 332 -24.18 -14.56 27.53
CA TYR A 332 -25.28 -13.62 27.33
C TYR A 332 -25.28 -13.11 25.89
N SER A 333 -26.27 -13.51 25.10
CA SER A 333 -26.30 -13.25 23.64
C SER A 333 -26.22 -11.77 23.28
N SER A 334 -26.94 -10.91 24.00
CA SER A 334 -26.92 -9.46 23.76
C SER A 334 -25.56 -8.83 24.04
N LEU A 335 -24.86 -9.28 25.09
CA LEU A 335 -23.52 -8.80 25.42
C LEU A 335 -22.50 -9.34 24.41
N ASP A 336 -22.57 -10.63 24.08
CA ASP A 336 -21.68 -11.26 23.11
C ASP A 336 -21.78 -10.57 21.73
N GLN A 337 -22.98 -10.13 21.32
CA GLN A 337 -23.17 -9.36 20.08
C GLN A 337 -22.46 -8.00 20.13
N VAL A 338 -22.56 -7.25 21.23
CA VAL A 338 -21.87 -5.96 21.38
C VAL A 338 -20.34 -6.15 21.39
N LEU A 339 -19.85 -7.21 22.03
CA LEU A 339 -18.43 -7.54 22.00
C LEU A 339 -17.97 -7.93 20.58
N ASP A 340 -18.82 -8.60 19.81
CA ASP A 340 -18.55 -8.91 18.39
C ASP A 340 -18.47 -7.65 17.53
N ASP A 341 -19.35 -6.67 17.73
CA ASP A 341 -19.29 -5.38 17.04
C ASP A 341 -17.96 -4.66 17.29
N TYR A 342 -17.47 -4.67 18.54
CA TYR A 342 -16.14 -4.14 18.85
C TYR A 342 -15.00 -4.91 18.19
N LYS A 343 -15.12 -6.23 18.03
CA LYS A 343 -14.11 -7.02 17.30
C LYS A 343 -14.05 -6.62 15.83
N TYR A 344 -15.19 -6.41 15.17
CA TYR A 344 -15.22 -5.89 13.80
C TYR A 344 -14.59 -4.51 13.72
N LEU A 345 -14.94 -3.61 14.64
CA LEU A 345 -14.36 -2.26 14.67
C LEU A 345 -12.84 -2.34 14.81
N MET A 346 -12.33 -3.15 15.74
CA MET A 346 -10.89 -3.30 15.92
C MET A 346 -10.22 -3.97 14.71
N GLY A 347 -10.78 -5.06 14.18
CA GLY A 347 -10.24 -5.76 13.03
C GLY A 347 -10.15 -4.86 11.80
N SER A 348 -11.20 -4.08 11.53
CA SER A 348 -11.23 -3.12 10.43
C SER A 348 -10.25 -1.97 10.62
N GLU A 349 -10.13 -1.37 11.81
CA GLU A 349 -9.16 -0.29 12.08
C GLU A 349 -7.71 -0.76 11.87
N ILE A 350 -7.38 -1.95 12.36
CA ILE A 350 -6.06 -2.58 12.18
C ILE A 350 -5.79 -2.86 10.70
N SER A 351 -6.76 -3.45 9.98
CA SER A 351 -6.64 -3.72 8.55
C SER A 351 -6.52 -2.44 7.72
N ASN A 352 -7.31 -1.41 8.02
CA ASN A 352 -7.30 -0.13 7.34
C ASN A 352 -5.99 0.62 7.53
N THR A 353 -5.39 0.52 8.71
CA THR A 353 -4.04 1.06 8.98
C THR A 353 -3.02 0.43 8.04
N GLY A 354 -3.02 -0.91 7.93
CA GLY A 354 -2.16 -1.63 6.97
C GLY A 354 -2.48 -1.28 5.51
N ASN A 355 -3.76 -1.16 5.14
CA ASN A 355 -4.17 -0.80 3.79
C ASN A 355 -3.76 0.63 3.40
N LYS A 356 -3.54 1.53 4.36
CA LYS A 356 -2.96 2.87 4.13
C LYS A 356 -1.43 2.83 3.96
N GLY A 357 -0.81 1.64 4.00
CA GLY A 357 0.64 1.46 3.98
C GLY A 357 1.33 1.77 5.31
N MET A 358 0.57 1.88 6.42
CA MET A 358 1.16 2.11 7.74
C MET A 358 1.52 0.77 8.38
N LEU A 359 2.71 0.74 8.98
CA LEU A 359 3.19 -0.38 9.78
C LEU A 359 2.73 -0.20 11.23
N GLN A 360 2.50 -1.26 12.00
CA GLN A 360 1.93 -1.13 13.36
C GLN A 360 2.97 -1.19 14.47
N GLY A 361 4.06 -1.94 14.30
CA GLY A 361 5.24 -1.97 15.16
C GLY A 361 6.18 -0.78 14.95
N ARG A 362 7.27 -0.73 15.74
CA ARG A 362 8.22 0.41 15.72
C ARG A 362 9.46 0.20 14.86
N HIS A 363 9.89 -1.04 14.71
CA HIS A 363 11.20 -1.38 14.18
C HIS A 363 11.05 -2.50 13.17
N TYR A 364 11.55 -2.28 11.97
CA TYR A 364 11.50 -3.26 10.89
C TYR A 364 12.85 -3.40 10.22
N ILE A 365 13.13 -4.63 9.81
CA ILE A 365 14.18 -4.92 8.85
C ILE A 365 13.50 -5.53 7.62
N THR A 366 13.86 -5.01 6.46
CA THR A 366 13.44 -5.55 5.17
C THR A 366 14.67 -5.92 4.36
N SER A 367 14.64 -7.05 3.69
CA SER A 367 15.67 -7.45 2.74
C SER A 367 15.02 -8.08 1.52
N TRP A 368 15.57 -7.82 0.34
CA TRP A 368 15.08 -8.38 -0.91
C TRP A 368 16.25 -8.67 -1.84
N LEU A 369 16.01 -9.62 -2.74
CA LEU A 369 16.90 -9.93 -3.84
C LEU A 369 16.10 -9.87 -5.14
N SER A 370 16.77 -9.58 -6.25
CA SER A 370 16.23 -9.74 -7.60
C SER A 370 17.34 -10.35 -8.45
N LEU A 371 17.28 -11.66 -8.66
CA LEU A 371 18.27 -12.42 -9.42
C LEU A 371 17.78 -12.57 -10.86
N GLN A 372 18.53 -12.04 -11.82
CA GLN A 372 18.21 -12.16 -13.23
C GLN A 372 19.01 -13.29 -13.87
N SER A 373 18.31 -14.17 -14.59
CA SER A 373 18.88 -15.29 -15.34
C SER A 373 19.21 -14.90 -16.78
N ILE A 374 19.98 -15.74 -17.48
CA ILE A 374 20.35 -15.57 -18.89
C ILE A 374 19.13 -15.53 -19.81
N ASP A 375 18.07 -16.27 -19.47
CA ASP A 375 16.80 -16.29 -20.20
C ASP A 375 15.88 -15.11 -19.85
N HIS A 376 16.38 -14.14 -19.08
CA HIS A 376 15.65 -12.99 -18.52
C HIS A 376 14.55 -13.37 -17.51
N SER A 377 14.49 -14.63 -17.06
CA SER A 377 13.68 -14.95 -15.89
C SER A 377 14.24 -14.25 -14.65
N THR A 378 13.36 -13.86 -13.73
CA THR A 378 13.74 -13.13 -12.52
C THR A 378 13.21 -13.85 -11.28
N PHE A 379 14.08 -14.08 -10.29
CA PHE A 379 13.72 -14.63 -8.99
C PHE A 379 13.89 -13.58 -7.89
N GLN A 380 12.83 -13.31 -7.15
CA GLN A 380 12.71 -12.17 -6.25
C GLN A 380 12.22 -12.58 -4.86
N PRO A 381 13.09 -13.11 -3.99
CA PRO A 381 12.77 -13.36 -2.60
C PRO A 381 12.77 -12.06 -1.78
N TYR A 382 11.91 -12.00 -0.78
CA TYR A 382 11.85 -10.90 0.18
C TYR A 382 11.57 -11.39 1.60
N LEU A 383 11.99 -10.59 2.57
CA LEU A 383 11.79 -10.80 4.00
C LEU A 383 11.53 -9.45 4.66
N VAL A 384 10.50 -9.36 5.47
CA VAL A 384 10.21 -8.25 6.38
C VAL A 384 10.10 -8.84 7.79
N VAL A 385 10.81 -8.27 8.76
CA VAL A 385 10.76 -8.69 10.16
C VAL A 385 10.35 -7.50 11.02
N ASN A 386 9.30 -7.65 11.81
CA ASN A 386 8.99 -6.74 12.90
C ASN A 386 9.86 -7.10 14.12
N LEU A 387 10.81 -6.25 14.48
CA LEU A 387 11.73 -6.52 15.59
C LEU A 387 11.07 -6.37 16.98
N VAL A 388 9.87 -5.80 17.07
CA VAL A 388 9.15 -5.60 18.34
C VAL A 388 8.58 -6.91 18.88
N ASP A 389 7.97 -7.70 18.00
CA ASP A 389 7.30 -8.96 18.34
C ASP A 389 7.93 -10.21 17.70
N GLY A 390 8.87 -10.03 16.75
CA GLY A 390 9.58 -11.11 16.07
C GLY A 390 8.79 -11.78 14.95
N SER A 391 7.63 -11.23 14.57
CA SER A 391 6.87 -11.72 13.43
C SER A 391 7.54 -11.36 12.10
N SER A 392 7.31 -12.18 11.07
CA SER A 392 7.90 -11.96 9.75
C SER A 392 6.93 -12.18 8.59
N LEU A 393 7.08 -11.38 7.53
CA LEU A 393 6.55 -11.66 6.19
C LEU A 393 7.69 -12.15 5.31
N ILE A 394 7.53 -13.32 4.72
CA ILE A 394 8.50 -13.89 3.78
C ILE A 394 7.82 -14.23 2.47
N GLY A 395 8.55 -14.16 1.37
CA GLY A 395 8.02 -14.64 0.10
C GLY A 395 9.07 -14.72 -0.98
N ALA A 396 8.65 -15.27 -2.11
CA ALA A 396 9.43 -15.28 -3.33
C ALA A 396 8.50 -15.18 -4.54
N HIS A 397 8.91 -14.38 -5.51
CA HIS A 397 8.24 -14.22 -6.78
C HIS A 397 9.19 -14.67 -7.90
N PHE A 398 8.68 -15.42 -8.87
CA PHE A 398 9.42 -15.86 -10.04
C PHE A 398 8.66 -15.47 -11.29
N VAL A 399 9.34 -14.79 -12.20
CA VAL A 399 8.78 -14.30 -13.47
C VAL A 399 9.54 -14.93 -14.61
N GLN A 400 8.81 -15.41 -15.61
CA GLN A 400 9.37 -16.00 -16.81
C GLN A 400 8.69 -15.39 -18.05
N PRO A 401 9.46 -14.66 -18.88
CA PRO A 401 8.99 -14.27 -20.21
C PRO A 401 8.74 -15.52 -21.08
N LEU A 402 7.60 -15.60 -21.77
CA LEU A 402 7.25 -16.73 -22.64
C LEU A 402 7.84 -16.59 -24.05
N LYS A 403 9.16 -16.34 -24.12
CA LYS A 403 9.89 -16.22 -25.38
C LYS A 403 9.73 -17.51 -26.20
N GLY A 404 9.25 -17.36 -27.44
CA GLY A 404 8.96 -18.47 -28.35
C GLY A 404 7.48 -18.88 -28.47
N VAL A 405 6.59 -18.43 -27.57
CA VAL A 405 5.12 -18.54 -27.71
C VAL A 405 4.51 -17.18 -28.04
N SER A 406 4.89 -16.14 -27.28
CA SER A 406 4.56 -14.75 -27.57
C SER A 406 5.51 -13.84 -26.82
N GLU A 407 6.08 -12.85 -27.51
CA GLU A 407 6.88 -11.77 -26.88
C GLU A 407 6.01 -10.84 -26.00
N GLN A 408 4.69 -10.99 -26.08
CA GLN A 408 3.70 -10.20 -25.33
C GLN A 408 3.15 -10.92 -24.10
N ALA A 409 3.75 -12.04 -23.68
CA ALA A 409 3.25 -12.86 -22.59
C ALA A 409 4.32 -13.19 -21.57
N GLU A 410 3.97 -13.06 -20.30
CA GLU A 410 4.81 -13.44 -19.15
C GLU A 410 3.99 -14.31 -18.22
N THR A 411 4.62 -15.36 -17.67
CA THR A 411 4.06 -16.11 -16.55
C THR A 411 4.79 -15.75 -15.28
N TYR A 412 4.08 -15.85 -14.18
CA TYR A 412 4.67 -15.67 -12.87
C TYR A 412 4.09 -16.67 -11.87
N THR A 413 4.90 -17.00 -10.88
CA THR A 413 4.51 -17.84 -9.76
C THR A 413 5.16 -17.29 -8.50
N GLY A 414 4.56 -17.56 -7.35
CA GLY A 414 5.17 -17.18 -6.11
C GLY A 414 4.54 -17.82 -4.90
N LEU A 415 5.21 -17.59 -3.79
CA LEU A 415 4.75 -17.98 -2.47
C LEU A 415 4.97 -16.82 -1.51
N TYR A 416 4.12 -16.73 -0.51
CA TYR A 416 4.25 -15.77 0.58
C TYR A 416 3.79 -16.42 1.88
N SER A 417 4.34 -15.96 2.99
CA SER A 417 3.93 -16.38 4.30
C SER A 417 4.04 -15.26 5.33
N ALA A 418 3.03 -15.17 6.18
CA ALA A 418 2.99 -14.31 7.34
C ALA A 418 3.07 -15.19 8.59
N LEU A 419 4.16 -15.07 9.34
CA LEU A 419 4.56 -15.98 10.42
C LEU A 419 4.75 -15.22 11.73
N GLY A 420 4.45 -15.88 12.85
CA GLY A 420 4.65 -15.31 14.18
C GLY A 420 3.72 -15.91 15.24
N SER A 421 3.83 -15.42 16.47
CA SER A 421 2.87 -15.79 17.51
C SER A 421 1.48 -15.25 17.16
N ARG A 422 0.40 -15.93 17.57
CA ARG A 422 -0.98 -15.52 17.23
C ARG A 422 -1.36 -14.10 17.70
N ASP A 423 -0.58 -13.54 18.61
CA ASP A 423 -0.70 -12.19 19.13
C ASP A 423 0.38 -11.24 18.59
N SER A 424 1.03 -11.55 17.46
CA SER A 424 2.00 -10.67 16.77
C SER A 424 1.36 -10.02 15.54
N GLU A 425 1.94 -8.94 15.03
CA GLU A 425 1.39 -8.14 13.92
C GLU A 425 1.05 -8.99 12.70
N PHE A 426 2.01 -9.76 12.19
CA PHE A 426 1.80 -10.51 10.95
C PHE A 426 0.99 -11.81 11.13
N ALA A 427 0.75 -12.26 12.36
CA ALA A 427 -0.06 -13.45 12.64
C ALA A 427 -1.35 -13.15 13.44
N LEU A 428 -1.67 -11.87 13.68
CA LEU A 428 -2.83 -11.44 14.45
C LEU A 428 -4.14 -11.98 13.86
N PHE A 429 -4.18 -12.05 12.52
CA PHE A 429 -5.29 -12.55 11.73
C PHE A 429 -5.11 -14.02 11.31
N GLY A 430 -4.20 -14.73 11.98
CA GLY A 430 -3.76 -16.08 11.64
C GLY A 430 -2.51 -16.07 10.77
N GLU A 431 -1.55 -16.94 11.09
CA GLU A 431 -0.42 -17.20 10.19
C GLU A 431 -0.95 -17.64 8.84
N THR A 432 -0.41 -17.06 7.77
CA THR A 432 -0.86 -17.31 6.39
C THR A 432 0.27 -17.95 5.60
N LEU A 433 -0.05 -18.93 4.78
CA LEU A 433 0.82 -19.44 3.71
C LEU A 433 0.01 -19.39 2.42
N GLY A 434 0.50 -18.68 1.42
CA GLY A 434 -0.15 -18.60 0.12
C GLY A 434 0.81 -18.94 -1.00
N VAL A 435 0.26 -19.56 -2.04
CA VAL A 435 0.92 -19.82 -3.31
C VAL A 435 0.05 -19.31 -4.44
N TYR A 436 0.66 -18.83 -5.51
CA TYR A 436 -0.06 -18.30 -6.65
C TYR A 436 0.68 -18.56 -7.94
N VAL A 437 -0.09 -18.66 -9.02
CA VAL A 437 0.40 -18.70 -10.39
C VAL A 437 -0.48 -17.79 -11.23
N GLY A 438 0.12 -17.05 -12.14
CA GLY A 438 -0.59 -16.15 -13.02
C GLY A 438 0.14 -15.90 -14.31
N PHE A 439 -0.53 -15.13 -15.16
CA PHE A 439 0.06 -14.63 -16.40
C PHE A 439 -0.32 -13.18 -16.61
N LYS A 440 0.52 -12.50 -17.38
CA LYS A 440 0.36 -11.12 -17.82
C LYS A 440 0.49 -11.10 -19.34
N TYR A 441 -0.48 -10.50 -20.00
CA TYR A 441 -0.55 -10.46 -21.46
C TYR A 441 -0.76 -9.02 -21.94
N TYR A 442 0.09 -8.58 -22.87
CA TYR A 442 0.10 -7.24 -23.45
C TYR A 442 -0.57 -7.29 -24.84
N LEU A 443 -1.78 -6.73 -24.96
CA LEU A 443 -2.60 -6.71 -26.18
C LEU A 443 -2.24 -5.56 -27.11
#